data_AF-A0A482VDE9-F1
#
_entry.id   AF-A0A482VDE9-F1
#
_cell.length_a   1.000
_cell.length_b   1.000
_cell.length_c   1.000
_cell.angle_alpha   90.00
_cell.angle_beta   90.00
_cell.angle_gamma   90.00
#
_symmetry.space_group_name_H-M   'P 1'
#
loop_
_entity.id
_entity.type
_entity.pdbx_description
1 polymer ?
#
loop_
_entity_poly.entity_id
_entity_poly.type
_entity_poly.pdbx_seq_one_letter_code
_entity_poly.pdbx_strand_id
1 'polypeptide(L)' 'MVYTLEQKTFLVESYLRSGTKVDGVRTYSVQNCIKDFRREFPKVVVSRQF' A
#
# COMPACT_ATOMS: atom_id res chain seq x y z
N MET A 1 -14.21 -6.48 -5.56
CA MET A 1 -13.89 -5.16 -6.14
C MET A 1 -12.63 -5.33 -6.99
N VAL A 2 -12.71 -5.09 -8.31
CA VAL A 2 -11.55 -5.23 -9.20
C VAL A 2 -10.75 -3.92 -9.12
N TYR A 3 -9.59 -3.96 -8.47
CA TYR A 3 -8.65 -2.85 -8.54
C TYR A 3 -8.16 -2.68 -9.98
N THR A 4 -8.08 -1.43 -10.45
CA THR A 4 -7.47 -1.13 -11.75
C THR A 4 -5.98 -1.47 -11.71
N LEU A 5 -5.36 -1.62 -12.89
CA LEU A 5 -3.93 -1.90 -12.98
C LEU A 5 -3.12 -0.80 -12.28
N GLU A 6 -3.48 0.47 -12.47
CA GLU A 6 -2.85 1.61 -11.79
C GLU A 6 -2.93 1.52 -10.27
N GLN A 7 -4.09 1.13 -9.72
CA GLN A 7 -4.26 0.96 -8.28
C GLN A 7 -3.39 -0.19 -7.74
N LYS A 8 -3.30 -1.31 -8.47
CA LYS A 8 -2.43 -2.43 -8.09
C LYS A 8 -0.96 -2.05 -8.12
N THR A 9 -0.52 -1.36 -9.18
CA THR A 9 0.85 -0.87 -9.32
C THR A 9 1.19 0.09 -8.19
N PHE A 10 0.33 1.08 -7.93
CA PHE A 10 0.54 2.04 -6.84
C PHE A 10 0.65 1.36 -5.47
N LEU A 11 -0.14 0.33 -5.21
CA LEU A 11 -0.14 -0.39 -3.92
C LEU A 11 1.17 -1.16 -3.72
N VAL A 12 1.69 -1.79 -4.77
CA VAL A 12 2.99 -2.48 -4.74
C VAL A 12 4.14 -1.47 -4.61
N GLU A 13 4.13 -0.40 -5.39
CA GLU A 13 5.16 0.64 -5.33
C GLU A 13 5.19 1.34 -3.98
N SER A 14 4.02 1.73 -3.45
CA SER A 14 3.90 2.35 -2.13
C SER A 14 4.33 1.40 -1.01
N TYR A 15 4.04 0.10 -1.13
CA TYR A 15 4.49 -0.90 -0.18
C TYR A 15 6.02 -1.02 -0.15
N LEU A 16 6.65 -1.11 -1.32
CA LEU A 16 8.10 -1.17 -1.44
C LEU A 16 8.76 0.13 -0.96
N ARG A 17 8.20 1.29 -1.33
CA ARG A 17 8.70 2.62 -0.93
C ARG A 17 8.59 2.85 0.58
N SER A 18 7.51 2.39 1.20
CA SER A 18 7.27 2.48 2.65
C SER A 18 8.16 1.56 3.48
N GLY A 19 8.94 0.70 2.84
CA GLY A 19 9.88 -0.20 3.50
C GLY A 19 10.91 0.60 4.31
N THR A 20 10.76 0.58 5.63
CA THR A 20 11.63 1.30 6.56
C THR A 20 12.78 0.40 6.95
N LYS A 21 14.01 0.88 6.81
CA LYS A 21 15.20 0.13 7.21
C LYS A 21 15.39 0.27 8.72
N VAL A 22 15.13 -0.81 9.46
CA VAL A 22 15.36 -0.89 10.90
C VAL A 22 16.44 -1.95 11.10
N ASP A 23 17.55 -1.55 11.71
CA ASP A 23 18.68 -2.45 12.02
C ASP A 23 19.22 -3.24 10.81
N GLY A 24 19.29 -2.59 9.64
CA GLY A 24 19.74 -3.25 8.40
C GLY A 24 18.67 -4.08 7.69
N VAL A 25 17.56 -4.42 8.36
CA VAL A 25 16.43 -5.17 7.80
C VAL A 25 15.36 -4.21 7.30
N ARG A 26 14.87 -4.42 6.08
CA ARG A 26 13.77 -3.63 5.53
C ARG A 26 12.45 -4.17 6.06
N THR A 27 11.87 -3.44 7.01
CA THR A 27 10.55 -3.73 7.57
C THR A 27 9.48 -3.08 6.71
N TYR A 28 8.43 -3.83 6.39
CA TYR A 28 7.33 -3.34 5.58
C TYR A 28 6.07 -3.25 6.45
N SER A 29 5.39 -2.11 6.38
CA SER A 29 4.10 -1.93 7.05
C SER A 29 3.01 -1.81 6.01
N VAL A 30 2.15 -2.84 5.93
CA VAL A 30 0.92 -2.80 5.12
C VAL A 30 0.03 -1.64 5.54
N GLN A 31 0.03 -1.27 6.83
CA GLN A 31 -0.78 -0.16 7.32
C GLN A 31 -0.35 1.19 6.73
N ASN A 32 0.96 1.45 6.60
CA ASN A 32 1.44 2.66 5.95
C ASN A 32 1.06 2.69 4.47
N CYS A 33 1.26 1.57 3.76
CA CYS A 33 0.83 1.45 2.36
C CYS A 33 -0.66 1.73 2.17
N ILE A 34 -1.54 1.16 3.01
CA ILE A 34 -2.98 1.41 2.93
C ILE A 34 -3.34 2.86 3.28
N LYS A 35 -2.61 3.50 4.18
CA LYS A 35 -2.81 4.92 4.52
C LYS A 35 -2.49 5.81 3.33
N ASP A 36 -1.35 5.60 2.66
CA ASP A 36 -0.99 6.35 1.44
C ASP A 36 -1.95 6.04 0.28
N PHE A 37 -2.33 4.77 0.11
CA PHE A 37 -3.32 4.37 -0.89
C PHE A 37 -4.68 5.04 -0.67
N ARG A 38 -5.16 5.14 0.57
CA ARG A 38 -6.41 5.85 0.91
C ARG A 38 -6.31 7.35 0.67
N ARG A 39 -5.12 7.94 0.82
CA ARG A 39 -4.89 9.36 0.53
C ARG A 39 -4.99 9.64 -0.97
N GLU A 40 -4.38 8.79 -1.79
CA GLU A 40 -4.37 8.94 -3.25
C GLU A 40 -5.70 8.52 -3.90
N PHE A 41 -6.33 7.46 -3.37
CA PHE A 41 -7.58 6.90 -3.87
C PHE A 41 -8.69 6.88 -2.80
N PRO A 42 -9.19 8.05 -2.37
CA PRO A 42 -10.17 8.14 -1.29
C PRO A 42 -11.53 7.51 -1.64
N LYS A 43 -11.84 7.37 -2.93
CA LYS A 43 -13.08 6.76 -3.43
C LYS A 43 -13.03 5.22 -3.52
N VAL A 44 -11.85 4.62 -3.33
CA VAL A 44 -11.68 3.18 -3.44
C VAL A 44 -11.83 2.55 -2.06
N VAL A 45 -12.90 1.76 -1.89
CA VAL A 45 -13.14 1.01 -0.65
C VAL A 45 -12.18 -0.18 -0.61
N VAL A 46 -11.08 -0.04 0.14
CA VAL A 46 -10.20 -1.17 0.42
C VAL A 46 -10.86 -2.09 1.45
N SER A 47 -11.64 -3.05 0.96
CA SER A 47 -12.16 -4.15 1.76
C SER A 47 -11.03 -5.14 2.05
N ARG A 48 -10.70 -5.32 3.34
CA ARG A 48 -9.78 -6.36 3.83
C ARG A 48 -10.43 -7.72 3.57
N GLN A 49 -10.10 -8.35 2.45
CA GLN A 49 -10.36 -9.77 2.24
C GLN A 49 -9.05 -10.47 2.62
N PHE A 50 -9.00 -10.96 3.86
CA PHE A 50 -7.98 -11.88 4.34
C PHE A 50 -8.23 -13.27 3.75
#